data_AF-A0A7I8LB70-F1
#
_entry.id   AF-A0A7I8LB70-F1
#
_cell.length_a   1.000
_cell.length_b   1.000
_cell.length_c   1.000
_cell.angle_alpha   90.00
_cell.angle_beta   90.00
_cell.angle_gamma   90.00
#
_symmetry.space_group_name_H-M   'P 1'
#
loop_
_entity.id
_entity.type
_entity.pdbx_description
1 polymer ?
#
loop_
_entity_poly.entity_id
_entity_poly.type
_entity_poly.pdbx_seq_one_letter_code
_entity_poly.pdbx_strand_id
1 'polypeptide(L)'
;MRELRRASPALLRWFRLCSSRISCSYGSSPSGTSTIPPRRGDSFGHAKECSRSVFRPRDPRFSLRCPASAPSRTAYDPDFDGFRNKCGGFRCFSSEKTQEFHGITEAQAALMDYLHYTRSFQFTDAEYISMNSPIFLSNLLKKVKDRQDIGRSITRFLLFHPINEFEPFFESLGLVPSEFNQYLPRDLMFLSDDSVLLQNYHTLVNYGVPRTKIGKIFKEAMGILFSEDGILSSKLRSYEEIGLSRTSIIKIISSAPSLLIGDVDRDFVRVLEELESMGVDREWIGRNLSEENSYLWGRMIMLLQFFRQLGFSRREVGALVRRNPGFLLDNSGKMVFSVVGLLAKMGSTKDELSGLFLHFPSIQLESFVNNLRFSLLFLTTIGMEPEDIKEVVRSHPQILGSCYLKTPCSVLTSLSVGHKRLCRIIKQDPHQFKNWVFGMKIDRLPNCKQDHISLEQKEKFLLGLGFSENSKEMKRALSKFRGKGDELQERYNCFVDAGLDPKDVSKMIKLAPHILNQSKDVLEMKMDFLVNGLGYPLDSLVTFPSFMSFTLERVKARFLMYDWLKKEGKVKPNMAPSTILATAEKVFLKRFVERHSEGPKVWEKFKRTVDHC
;
A
#
# COMPACT_ATOMS: atom_id res chain seq x y z
N MET A 1 8.87 5.06 31.57
CA MET A 1 8.50 6.40 31.04
C MET A 1 9.72 7.27 30.67
N ARG A 2 10.71 7.48 31.54
CA ARG A 2 11.95 8.23 31.17
C ARG A 2 12.81 7.52 30.10
N GLU A 3 12.81 6.19 30.06
CA GLU A 3 13.54 5.41 29.04
C GLU A 3 12.83 5.34 27.68
N LEU A 4 11.50 5.29 27.65
CA LEU A 4 10.70 5.40 26.41
C LEU A 4 10.88 6.76 25.72
N ARG A 5 11.16 7.83 26.48
CA ARG A 5 11.51 9.15 25.94
C ARG A 5 12.94 9.23 25.38
N ARG A 6 13.82 8.28 25.70
CA ARG A 6 15.22 8.21 25.24
C ARG A 6 15.45 7.24 24.07
N ALA A 7 14.41 6.61 23.55
CA ALA A 7 14.53 5.70 22.41
C ALA A 7 14.85 6.44 21.09
N SER A 8 16.16 6.59 20.86
CA SER A 8 16.96 6.84 19.64
C SER A 8 16.29 7.33 18.33
N PRO A 9 16.97 8.24 17.57
CA PRO A 9 16.67 8.60 16.16
C PRO A 9 16.43 7.42 15.20
N ALA A 10 16.81 6.19 15.58
CA ALA A 10 16.50 4.96 14.87
C ALA A 10 14.99 4.71 14.69
N LEU A 11 14.16 5.03 15.68
CA LEU A 11 12.69 4.91 15.58
C LEU A 11 12.07 5.95 14.63
N LEU A 12 12.66 7.14 14.55
CA LEU A 12 12.27 8.18 13.60
C LEU A 12 12.71 7.86 12.16
N ARG A 13 13.88 7.24 11.96
CA ARG A 13 14.27 6.66 10.66
C ARG A 13 13.33 5.54 10.25
N TRP A 14 12.90 4.70 11.19
CA TRP A 14 11.94 3.61 10.94
C TRP A 14 10.56 4.13 10.53
N PHE A 15 10.04 5.18 11.18
CA PHE A 15 8.78 5.84 10.78
C PHE A 15 8.85 6.53 9.40
N ARG A 16 10.00 7.11 9.02
CA ARG A 16 10.20 7.69 7.68
C ARG A 16 10.27 6.61 6.58
N LEU A 17 10.94 5.49 6.84
CA LEU A 17 11.05 4.35 5.92
C LEU A 17 9.71 3.63 5.70
N CYS A 18 8.82 3.60 6.71
CA CYS A 18 7.48 3.04 6.56
C CYS A 18 6.50 3.99 5.84
N SER A 19 6.71 5.30 5.90
CA SER A 19 5.87 6.28 5.18
C SER A 19 6.13 6.31 3.67
N SER A 20 7.33 5.89 3.21
CA SER A 20 7.69 5.83 1.79
C SER A 20 7.13 4.61 1.03
N ARG A 21 6.40 3.70 1.69
CA ARG A 21 5.80 2.50 1.03
C ARG A 21 4.28 2.57 0.87
N ILE A 22 3.63 3.67 1.24
CA ILE A 22 2.16 3.83 1.11
C ILE A 22 1.78 4.69 -0.11
N SER A 23 2.75 5.28 -0.81
CA SER A 23 2.55 5.99 -2.07
C SER A 23 2.94 5.15 -3.29
N CYS A 24 2.38 3.95 -3.42
CA CYS A 24 2.35 3.19 -4.68
C CYS A 24 1.31 2.05 -4.62
N SER A 25 0.03 2.40 -4.73
CA SER A 25 -1.00 1.43 -5.12
C SER A 25 -2.21 2.15 -5.72
N TYR A 26 -1.97 2.95 -6.76
CA TYR A 26 -2.96 3.33 -7.77
C TYR A 26 -2.23 3.69 -9.07
N GLY A 27 -2.31 2.79 -10.07
CA GLY A 27 -2.13 3.11 -11.48
C GLY A 27 -0.75 2.85 -12.12
N SER A 28 -0.79 1.98 -13.14
CA SER A 28 0.05 1.95 -14.35
C SER A 28 1.30 1.07 -14.34
N SER A 29 1.21 -0.03 -15.09
CA SER A 29 2.32 -0.81 -15.60
C SER A 29 3.36 0.05 -16.35
N PRO A 30 4.65 -0.29 -16.25
CA PRO A 30 5.58 -0.04 -17.33
C PRO A 30 6.22 -1.34 -17.84
N SER A 31 6.22 -1.43 -19.16
CA SER A 31 7.03 -2.28 -20.03
C SER A 31 8.51 -2.34 -19.61
N GLY A 32 9.10 -3.53 -19.75
CA GLY A 32 10.45 -3.81 -19.27
C GLY A 32 11.59 -3.21 -20.10
N THR A 33 12.79 -3.38 -19.57
CA THR A 33 14.01 -3.78 -20.29
C THR A 33 15.06 -4.19 -19.27
N SER A 34 15.66 -5.34 -19.50
CA SER A 34 16.80 -5.89 -18.79
C SER A 34 18.06 -5.07 -19.01
N THR A 35 18.83 -4.82 -17.95
CA THR A 35 20.27 -4.56 -18.05
C THR A 35 20.97 -5.12 -16.82
N ILE A 36 21.66 -6.24 -17.04
CA ILE A 36 22.59 -6.90 -16.12
C ILE A 36 23.92 -6.16 -16.18
N PRO A 37 24.57 -5.81 -15.05
CA PRO A 37 25.97 -5.40 -15.05
C PRO A 37 26.91 -6.64 -14.99
N PRO A 38 28.07 -6.62 -15.66
CA PRO A 38 28.95 -7.78 -15.77
C PRO A 38 29.75 -8.02 -14.48
N ARG A 39 29.86 -9.29 -14.09
CA ARG A 39 30.83 -9.75 -13.09
C ARG A 39 32.22 -9.85 -13.74
N ARG A 40 33.22 -9.33 -13.04
CA ARG A 40 34.65 -9.54 -13.29
C ARG A 40 35.00 -11.01 -13.13
N GLY A 41 35.82 -11.51 -14.03
CA GLY A 41 36.42 -12.84 -13.93
C GLY A 41 37.58 -12.89 -12.95
N ASP A 42 37.95 -14.11 -12.57
CA ASP A 42 39.33 -14.55 -12.37
C ASP A 42 39.39 -16.09 -12.47
N SER A 43 40.00 -16.54 -13.56
CA SER A 43 41.07 -17.55 -13.69
C SER A 43 41.17 -18.83 -12.80
N PHE A 44 41.20 -19.96 -13.54
CA PHE A 44 42.18 -21.07 -13.58
C PHE A 44 42.27 -22.19 -12.51
N GLY A 45 42.38 -23.43 -13.03
CA GLY A 45 42.92 -24.65 -12.38
C GLY A 45 42.10 -25.92 -12.68
N HIS A 46 42.16 -26.52 -13.88
CA HIS A 46 42.98 -27.68 -14.31
C HIS A 46 42.97 -28.96 -13.45
N ALA A 47 42.86 -30.10 -14.16
CA ALA A 47 43.03 -31.52 -13.78
C ALA A 47 41.82 -32.18 -13.06
N LYS A 48 41.39 -33.42 -13.36
CA LYS A 48 41.99 -34.55 -14.08
C LYS A 48 40.89 -35.55 -14.49
N GLU A 49 41.14 -36.25 -15.59
CA GLU A 49 40.38 -37.40 -16.10
C GLU A 49 40.25 -38.55 -15.09
N CYS A 50 39.14 -39.28 -15.15
CA CYS A 50 39.19 -40.74 -15.07
C CYS A 50 37.93 -41.39 -15.67
N SER A 51 38.13 -42.01 -16.83
CA SER A 51 37.72 -43.37 -17.16
C SER A 51 36.23 -43.75 -17.21
N ARG A 52 35.80 -43.88 -18.46
CA ARG A 52 34.77 -44.78 -18.98
C ARG A 52 34.77 -46.15 -18.27
N SER A 53 33.58 -46.64 -17.92
CA SER A 53 33.25 -48.05 -18.09
C SER A 53 31.86 -48.18 -18.70
N VAL A 54 31.87 -48.96 -19.78
CA VAL A 54 30.77 -49.27 -20.69
C VAL A 54 30.10 -50.52 -20.13
N PHE A 55 28.79 -50.50 -19.89
CA PHE A 55 27.98 -51.72 -20.00
C PHE A 55 26.60 -51.34 -20.55
N ARG A 56 26.33 -51.80 -21.78
CA ARG A 56 25.03 -51.81 -22.44
C ARG A 56 24.42 -53.23 -22.36
N PRO A 57 23.11 -53.35 -22.59
CA PRO A 57 22.22 -54.30 -21.92
C PRO A 57 22.07 -55.63 -22.66
N ARG A 58 21.57 -56.65 -21.96
CA ARG A 58 20.89 -57.79 -22.60
C ARG A 58 19.38 -57.63 -22.44
N ASP A 59 18.74 -57.54 -23.59
CA ASP A 59 17.30 -57.48 -23.84
C ASP A 59 16.74 -58.93 -23.95
N PRO A 60 15.44 -59.15 -24.27
CA PRO A 60 14.41 -59.57 -23.34
C PRO A 60 13.86 -60.96 -23.70
N ARG A 61 12.98 -61.52 -22.87
CA ARG A 61 11.94 -62.49 -23.30
C ARG A 61 11.08 -62.94 -22.11
N PHE A 62 9.85 -62.45 -21.99
CA PHE A 62 8.63 -63.20 -22.35
C PHE A 62 7.37 -62.44 -21.91
N SER A 63 6.46 -62.35 -22.88
CA SER A 63 5.04 -62.01 -22.77
C SER A 63 4.32 -62.87 -21.74
N LEU A 64 3.31 -62.32 -21.04
CA LEU A 64 2.01 -62.98 -20.83
C LEU A 64 0.97 -62.04 -20.16
N ARG A 65 -0.03 -61.67 -20.97
CA ARG A 65 -1.48 -61.61 -20.71
C ARG A 65 -1.98 -61.23 -19.30
N CYS A 66 -2.67 -60.09 -19.23
CA CYS A 66 -3.68 -59.78 -18.21
C CYS A 66 -4.93 -60.67 -18.38
N PRO A 67 -5.53 -61.19 -17.29
CA PRO A 67 -6.94 -61.50 -17.24
C PRO A 67 -7.74 -60.29 -16.71
N ALA A 68 -8.81 -59.99 -17.42
CA ALA A 68 -9.83 -59.04 -17.00
C ALA A 68 -10.70 -59.65 -15.87
N SER A 69 -10.89 -58.90 -14.79
CA SER A 69 -12.06 -59.06 -13.91
C SER A 69 -12.22 -57.79 -13.06
N ALA A 70 -13.15 -56.94 -13.47
CA ALA A 70 -13.69 -55.88 -12.63
C ALA A 70 -14.67 -56.46 -11.59
N PRO A 71 -14.77 -55.85 -10.41
CA PRO A 71 -16.05 -55.78 -9.72
C PRO A 71 -16.55 -54.33 -9.61
N SER A 72 -17.84 -54.22 -9.84
CA SER A 72 -18.78 -53.11 -9.66
C SER A 72 -18.47 -52.14 -8.50
N ARG A 73 -18.41 -50.84 -8.84
CA ARG A 73 -18.53 -49.72 -7.89
C ARG A 73 -19.98 -49.61 -7.42
N THR A 74 -20.19 -49.72 -6.10
CA THR A 74 -21.40 -49.24 -5.43
C THR A 74 -21.25 -47.75 -5.14
N ALA A 75 -22.31 -47.00 -5.41
CA ALA A 75 -22.40 -45.56 -5.23
C ALA A 75 -22.38 -45.16 -3.75
N TYR A 76 -21.59 -44.15 -3.43
CA TYR A 76 -21.75 -43.33 -2.24
C TYR A 76 -21.65 -41.87 -2.68
N ASP A 77 -22.73 -41.14 -2.46
CA ASP A 77 -22.91 -39.71 -2.69
C ASP A 77 -22.38 -38.94 -1.46
N PRO A 78 -21.74 -37.78 -1.65
CA PRO A 78 -21.93 -36.71 -0.69
C PRO A 78 -22.31 -35.39 -1.36
N ASP A 79 -23.40 -34.83 -0.82
CA ASP A 79 -23.95 -33.51 -1.03
C ASP A 79 -22.89 -32.40 -1.16
N PHE A 80 -22.91 -31.72 -2.31
CA PHE A 80 -22.31 -30.40 -2.49
C PHE A 80 -23.42 -29.47 -2.99
N ASP A 81 -24.20 -28.94 -2.06
CA ASP A 81 -25.11 -27.84 -2.33
C ASP A 81 -24.61 -26.55 -1.67
N GLY A 82 -24.65 -25.46 -2.44
CA GLY A 82 -24.36 -24.12 -1.93
C GLY A 82 -23.23 -23.37 -2.61
N PHE A 83 -23.25 -23.21 -3.94
CA PHE A 83 -22.87 -21.93 -4.59
C PHE A 83 -23.37 -21.89 -6.04
N ARG A 84 -24.68 -21.70 -6.22
CA ARG A 84 -25.21 -21.18 -7.49
C ARG A 84 -26.48 -20.37 -7.25
N ASN A 85 -26.37 -19.04 -7.33
CA ASN A 85 -27.17 -18.23 -8.25
C ASN A 85 -26.94 -16.74 -8.01
N LYS A 86 -26.27 -16.10 -8.98
CA LYS A 86 -26.75 -14.91 -9.70
C LYS A 86 -25.71 -14.53 -10.76
N CYS A 87 -26.02 -14.87 -12.00
CA CYS A 87 -25.76 -14.07 -13.20
C CYS A 87 -26.26 -14.87 -14.41
N GLY A 88 -27.43 -14.47 -14.93
CA GLY A 88 -27.91 -14.88 -16.23
C GLY A 88 -27.02 -14.32 -17.33
N GLY A 89 -26.74 -15.15 -18.34
CA GLY A 89 -25.95 -14.78 -19.50
C GLY A 89 -25.35 -16.02 -20.14
N PHE A 90 -26.15 -16.71 -20.96
CA PHE A 90 -25.64 -17.74 -21.87
C PHE A 90 -24.52 -17.15 -22.74
N ARG A 91 -23.31 -17.68 -22.62
CA ARG A 91 -22.25 -17.55 -23.61
C ARG A 91 -21.70 -18.94 -23.91
N CYS A 92 -21.65 -19.27 -25.19
CA CYS A 92 -21.05 -20.49 -25.73
C CYS A 92 -19.66 -20.73 -25.10
N PHE A 93 -19.48 -21.88 -24.48
CA PHE A 93 -18.17 -22.37 -24.06
C PHE A 93 -17.40 -22.84 -25.31
N SER A 94 -16.22 -22.27 -25.55
CA SER A 94 -15.29 -22.61 -26.63
C SER A 94 -14.73 -24.03 -26.46
N SER A 95 -14.68 -24.82 -27.54
CA SER A 95 -14.21 -26.23 -27.56
C SER A 95 -12.79 -26.45 -27.04
N GLU A 96 -11.91 -25.44 -27.13
CA GLU A 96 -10.52 -25.51 -26.68
C GLU A 96 -10.38 -25.68 -25.16
N LYS A 97 -11.23 -25.02 -24.37
CA LYS A 97 -11.21 -25.15 -22.89
C LYS A 97 -11.66 -26.52 -22.43
N THR A 98 -12.57 -27.14 -23.19
CA THR A 98 -13.10 -28.48 -22.90
C THR A 98 -12.04 -29.56 -23.20
N GLN A 99 -11.25 -29.37 -24.26
CA GLN A 99 -10.15 -30.27 -24.62
C GLN A 99 -8.94 -30.15 -23.68
N GLU A 100 -8.62 -28.94 -23.22
CA GLU A 100 -7.58 -28.71 -22.21
C GLU A 100 -7.96 -29.32 -20.86
N PHE A 101 -9.22 -29.15 -20.42
CA PHE A 101 -9.73 -29.76 -19.19
C PHE A 101 -9.70 -31.29 -19.25
N HIS A 102 -10.12 -31.89 -20.37
CA HIS A 102 -10.07 -33.33 -20.58
C HIS A 102 -8.63 -33.88 -20.57
N GLY A 103 -7.70 -33.18 -21.21
CA GLY A 103 -6.28 -33.55 -21.21
C GLY A 103 -5.65 -33.51 -19.81
N ILE A 104 -6.07 -32.58 -18.94
CA ILE A 104 -5.61 -32.53 -17.54
C ILE A 104 -6.12 -33.76 -16.78
N THR A 105 -7.38 -34.16 -16.93
CA THR A 105 -7.92 -35.35 -16.26
C THR A 105 -7.19 -36.63 -16.66
N GLU A 106 -6.88 -36.80 -17.95
CA GLU A 106 -6.10 -37.95 -18.41
C GLU A 106 -4.65 -37.92 -17.92
N ALA A 107 -4.04 -36.72 -17.85
CA ALA A 107 -2.71 -36.53 -17.28
C ALA A 107 -2.66 -36.86 -15.78
N GLN A 108 -3.71 -36.49 -15.02
CA GLN A 108 -3.86 -36.83 -13.61
C GLN A 108 -3.88 -38.35 -13.42
N ALA A 109 -4.72 -39.05 -14.17
CA ALA A 109 -4.81 -40.51 -14.10
C ALA A 109 -3.45 -41.19 -14.44
N ALA A 110 -2.80 -40.76 -15.52
CA ALA A 110 -1.51 -41.32 -15.92
C ALA A 110 -0.39 -41.05 -14.90
N LEU A 111 -0.37 -39.87 -14.27
CA LEU A 111 0.59 -39.53 -13.21
C LEU A 111 0.30 -40.34 -11.94
N MET A 112 -0.96 -40.49 -11.54
CA MET A 112 -1.37 -41.32 -10.41
C MET A 112 -0.92 -42.77 -10.60
N ASP A 113 -1.17 -43.35 -11.77
CA ASP A 113 -0.78 -44.72 -12.10
C ASP A 113 0.75 -44.89 -12.08
N TYR A 114 1.50 -43.91 -12.60
CA TYR A 114 2.95 -43.90 -12.49
C TYR A 114 3.41 -43.92 -11.02
N LEU A 115 2.91 -43.00 -10.20
CA LEU A 115 3.30 -42.90 -8.80
C LEU A 115 2.91 -44.17 -8.00
N HIS A 116 1.70 -44.69 -8.21
CA HIS A 116 1.22 -45.85 -7.46
C HIS A 116 1.81 -47.17 -7.97
N TYR A 117 1.68 -47.49 -9.26
CA TYR A 117 2.07 -48.79 -9.80
C TYR A 117 3.57 -48.88 -10.14
N THR A 118 4.17 -47.79 -10.64
CA THR A 118 5.60 -47.81 -11.03
C THR A 118 6.51 -47.46 -9.87
N ARG A 119 6.12 -46.48 -9.05
CA ARG A 119 6.93 -45.98 -7.92
C ARG A 119 6.52 -46.53 -6.56
N SER A 120 5.45 -47.33 -6.50
CA SER A 120 4.97 -47.98 -5.28
C SER A 120 4.55 -47.01 -4.16
N PHE A 121 4.06 -45.82 -4.51
CA PHE A 121 3.53 -44.88 -3.53
C PHE A 121 2.19 -45.41 -2.98
N GLN A 122 1.84 -45.02 -1.75
CA GLN A 122 0.50 -45.27 -1.23
C GLN A 122 -0.53 -44.62 -2.15
N PHE A 123 -1.63 -45.33 -2.40
CA PHE A 123 -2.69 -44.86 -3.32
C PHE A 123 -3.16 -43.45 -2.96
N THR A 124 -3.37 -43.17 -1.67
CA THR A 124 -3.84 -41.88 -1.16
C THR A 124 -2.87 -40.73 -1.38
N ASP A 125 -1.56 -41.01 -1.50
CA ASP A 125 -0.55 -39.99 -1.79
C ASP A 125 -0.39 -39.80 -3.29
N ALA A 126 -0.38 -40.89 -4.07
CA ALA A 126 -0.36 -40.83 -5.53
C ALA A 126 -1.58 -40.07 -6.09
N GLU A 127 -2.77 -40.36 -5.55
CA GLU A 127 -4.01 -39.64 -5.87
C GLU A 127 -3.91 -38.17 -5.47
N TYR A 128 -3.43 -37.87 -4.26
CA TYR A 128 -3.33 -36.48 -3.81
C TYR A 128 -2.34 -35.65 -4.65
N ILE A 129 -1.15 -36.20 -4.92
CA ILE A 129 -0.11 -35.53 -5.70
C ILE A 129 -0.60 -35.26 -7.12
N SER A 130 -1.19 -36.28 -7.77
CA SER A 130 -1.71 -36.13 -9.12
C SER A 130 -2.86 -35.13 -9.20
N MET A 131 -3.77 -35.10 -8.22
CA MET A 131 -4.91 -34.18 -8.24
C MET A 131 -4.54 -32.72 -7.95
N ASN A 132 -3.44 -32.47 -7.21
CA ASN A 132 -3.10 -31.14 -6.69
C ASN A 132 -1.85 -30.52 -7.34
N SER A 133 -1.37 -31.01 -8.49
CA SER A 133 -0.19 -30.48 -9.21
C SER A 133 -0.49 -29.95 -10.64
N PRO A 134 -1.41 -28.98 -10.81
CA PRO A 134 -1.88 -28.52 -12.12
C PRO A 134 -0.82 -27.88 -13.03
N ILE A 135 0.16 -27.17 -12.48
CA ILE A 135 1.26 -26.53 -13.21
C ILE A 135 2.20 -27.61 -13.76
N PHE A 136 2.57 -28.60 -12.94
CA PHE A 136 3.35 -29.75 -13.39
C PHE A 136 2.63 -30.50 -14.50
N LEU A 137 1.34 -30.80 -14.34
CA LEU A 137 0.52 -31.48 -15.35
C LEU A 137 0.42 -30.69 -16.66
N SER A 138 0.22 -29.37 -16.59
CA SER A 138 0.24 -28.50 -17.77
C SER A 138 1.58 -28.56 -18.50
N ASN A 139 2.70 -28.58 -17.76
CA ASN A 139 4.03 -28.72 -18.34
C ASN A 139 4.28 -30.11 -18.93
N LEU A 140 3.74 -31.15 -18.31
CA LEU A 140 3.80 -32.53 -18.81
C LEU A 140 3.03 -32.67 -20.14
N LEU A 141 1.83 -32.10 -20.22
CA LEU A 141 1.01 -32.07 -21.45
C LEU A 141 1.73 -31.41 -22.64
N LYS A 142 2.52 -30.37 -22.38
CA LYS A 142 3.34 -29.71 -23.41
C LYS A 142 4.46 -30.60 -23.96
N LYS A 143 4.94 -31.59 -23.19
CA LYS A 143 6.02 -32.50 -23.60
C LYS A 143 5.54 -33.63 -24.51
N VAL A 144 4.24 -33.91 -24.53
CA VAL A 144 3.63 -34.96 -25.34
C VAL A 144 3.10 -34.38 -26.66
N LYS A 145 3.44 -35.04 -27.79
CA LYS A 145 3.12 -34.56 -29.15
C LYS A 145 1.74 -34.98 -29.65
N ASP A 146 1.25 -36.15 -29.22
CA ASP A 146 -0.04 -36.67 -29.64
C ASP A 146 -1.17 -36.11 -28.74
N ARG A 147 -2.24 -35.64 -29.39
CA ARG A 147 -3.40 -35.00 -28.77
C ARG A 147 -4.69 -35.83 -28.95
N GLN A 148 -4.62 -36.97 -29.66
CA GLN A 148 -5.78 -37.85 -29.89
C GLN A 148 -5.98 -38.87 -28.77
N ASP A 149 -4.89 -39.38 -28.17
CA ASP A 149 -4.90 -40.29 -27.01
C ASP A 149 -3.89 -39.78 -25.97
N ILE A 150 -4.32 -38.76 -25.20
CA ILE A 150 -3.44 -37.99 -24.31
C ILE A 150 -2.98 -38.88 -23.16
N GLY A 151 -3.90 -39.63 -22.53
CA GLY A 151 -3.61 -40.55 -21.43
C GLY A 151 -2.53 -41.56 -21.79
N ARG A 152 -2.72 -42.33 -22.87
CA ARG A 152 -1.72 -43.34 -23.29
C ARG A 152 -0.38 -42.72 -23.65
N SER A 153 -0.40 -41.53 -24.25
CA SER A 153 0.82 -40.83 -24.65
C SER A 153 1.61 -40.32 -23.45
N ILE A 154 0.93 -39.86 -22.39
CA ILE A 154 1.57 -39.48 -21.12
C ILE A 154 2.09 -40.72 -20.39
N THR A 155 1.30 -41.79 -20.27
CA THR A 155 1.76 -43.05 -19.66
C THR A 155 3.03 -43.54 -20.36
N ARG A 156 3.03 -43.56 -21.71
CA ARG A 156 4.22 -43.92 -22.49
C ARG A 156 5.38 -42.97 -22.23
N PHE A 157 5.13 -41.66 -22.14
CA PHE A 157 6.18 -40.70 -21.82
C PHE A 157 6.84 -40.99 -20.47
N LEU A 158 6.05 -41.17 -19.41
CA LEU A 158 6.52 -41.43 -18.05
C LEU A 158 7.27 -42.76 -17.92
N LEU A 159 6.92 -43.77 -18.72
CA LEU A 159 7.65 -45.06 -18.76
C LEU A 159 9.09 -44.94 -19.29
N PHE A 160 9.35 -43.98 -20.18
CA PHE A 160 10.67 -43.84 -20.85
C PHE A 160 11.45 -42.58 -20.44
N HIS A 161 10.82 -41.66 -19.71
CA HIS A 161 11.43 -40.39 -19.29
C HIS A 161 11.19 -40.20 -17.79
N PRO A 162 12.19 -40.43 -16.92
CA PRO A 162 12.04 -40.19 -15.50
C PRO A 162 11.74 -38.70 -15.26
N ILE A 163 10.81 -38.46 -14.36
CA ILE A 163 10.44 -37.11 -13.92
C ILE A 163 11.09 -36.82 -12.57
N ASN A 164 11.32 -35.54 -12.29
CA ASN A 164 11.67 -35.10 -10.95
C ASN A 164 10.40 -35.13 -10.08
N GLU A 165 10.26 -36.18 -9.25
CA GLU A 165 9.07 -36.44 -8.43
C GLU A 165 8.86 -35.38 -7.34
N PHE A 166 9.91 -34.66 -6.94
CA PHE A 166 9.83 -33.57 -5.98
C PHE A 166 8.99 -32.39 -6.51
N GLU A 167 8.97 -32.14 -7.82
CA GLU A 167 8.20 -31.05 -8.42
C GLU A 167 6.68 -31.20 -8.20
N PRO A 168 6.01 -32.28 -8.68
CA PRO A 168 4.58 -32.45 -8.45
C PRO A 168 4.26 -32.64 -6.97
N PHE A 169 5.17 -33.20 -6.18
CA PHE A 169 4.98 -33.32 -4.73
C PHE A 169 4.92 -31.98 -4.02
N PHE A 170 5.94 -31.12 -4.12
CA PHE A 170 5.91 -29.81 -3.47
C PHE A 170 4.77 -28.94 -3.98
N GLU A 171 4.46 -29.02 -5.27
CA GLU A 171 3.29 -28.34 -5.84
C GLU A 171 1.98 -28.80 -5.17
N SER A 172 1.80 -30.12 -4.99
CA SER A 172 0.62 -30.68 -4.33
C SER A 172 0.43 -30.20 -2.89
N LEU A 173 1.52 -29.82 -2.21
CA LEU A 173 1.48 -29.28 -0.85
C LEU A 173 1.14 -27.79 -0.79
N GLY A 174 0.84 -27.17 -1.94
CA GLY A 174 0.44 -25.76 -2.06
C GLY A 174 1.59 -24.78 -2.31
N LEU A 175 2.79 -25.26 -2.65
CA LEU A 175 3.92 -24.40 -3.02
C LEU A 175 3.91 -24.12 -4.53
N VAL A 176 4.31 -22.92 -4.94
CA VAL A 176 4.51 -22.62 -6.36
C VAL A 176 5.97 -22.88 -6.78
N PRO A 177 6.25 -23.17 -8.06
CA PRO A 177 7.62 -23.48 -8.52
C PRO A 177 8.68 -22.46 -8.10
N SER A 178 8.36 -21.16 -8.11
CA SER A 178 9.29 -20.13 -7.66
C SER A 178 9.68 -20.23 -6.18
N GLU A 179 8.87 -20.88 -5.36
CA GLU A 179 9.13 -21.08 -3.93
C GLU A 179 9.97 -22.32 -3.66
N PHE A 180 9.72 -23.43 -4.38
CA PHE A 180 10.38 -24.70 -4.10
C PHE A 180 11.59 -25.03 -4.99
N ASN A 181 11.79 -24.35 -6.12
CA ASN A 181 12.90 -24.64 -7.04
C ASN A 181 14.29 -24.57 -6.36
N GLN A 182 14.44 -23.69 -5.36
CA GLN A 182 15.68 -23.56 -4.59
C GLN A 182 15.92 -24.73 -3.60
N TYR A 183 14.89 -25.53 -3.33
CA TYR A 183 14.92 -26.66 -2.40
C TYR A 183 14.96 -28.02 -3.10
N LEU A 184 14.85 -28.05 -4.43
CA LEU A 184 14.95 -29.30 -5.18
C LEU A 184 16.35 -29.90 -4.99
N PRO A 185 16.47 -31.19 -4.62
CA PRO A 185 17.75 -31.86 -4.55
C PRO A 185 18.48 -31.80 -5.89
N ARG A 186 19.80 -31.67 -5.86
CA ARG A 186 20.61 -31.63 -7.09
C ARG A 186 20.83 -33.01 -7.70
N ASP A 187 20.92 -34.02 -6.85
CA ASP A 187 21.33 -35.37 -7.23
C ASP A 187 20.23 -36.43 -7.03
N LEU A 188 19.04 -36.02 -6.56
CA LEU A 188 17.88 -36.90 -6.39
C LEU A 188 16.75 -36.46 -7.31
N MET A 189 16.14 -37.43 -7.99
CA MET A 189 14.95 -37.20 -8.82
C MET A 189 13.72 -37.95 -8.30
N PHE A 190 13.90 -38.94 -7.42
CA PHE A 190 12.82 -39.76 -6.90
C PHE A 190 12.61 -39.52 -5.41
N LEU A 191 11.36 -39.38 -4.98
CA LEU A 191 11.06 -39.12 -3.56
C LEU A 191 11.36 -40.33 -2.69
N SER A 192 11.24 -41.54 -3.25
CA SER A 192 11.59 -42.78 -2.56
C SER A 192 13.04 -42.83 -2.07
N ASP A 193 13.91 -42.05 -2.71
CA ASP A 193 15.33 -42.00 -2.38
C ASP A 193 15.61 -41.05 -1.20
N ASP A 194 14.63 -40.20 -0.83
CA ASP A 194 14.65 -39.33 0.35
C ASP A 194 13.63 -39.84 1.39
N SER A 195 14.01 -40.93 2.08
CA SER A 195 13.15 -41.56 3.08
C SER A 195 12.83 -40.65 4.26
N VAL A 196 13.74 -39.72 4.60
CA VAL A 196 13.59 -38.78 5.72
C VAL A 196 12.49 -37.77 5.41
N LEU A 197 12.52 -37.18 4.21
CA LEU A 197 11.47 -36.26 3.75
C LEU A 197 10.09 -36.93 3.76
N LEU A 198 9.98 -38.13 3.19
CA LEU A 198 8.70 -38.86 3.14
C LEU A 198 8.19 -39.22 4.54
N GLN A 199 9.08 -39.64 5.43
CA GLN A 199 8.70 -39.98 6.80
C GLN A 199 8.22 -38.75 7.59
N ASN A 200 8.89 -37.61 7.46
CA ASN A 200 8.47 -36.35 8.07
C ASN A 200 7.14 -35.86 7.48
N TYR A 201 6.93 -36.03 6.17
CA TYR A 201 5.65 -35.80 5.50
C TYR A 201 4.54 -36.67 6.11
N HIS A 202 4.73 -37.99 6.17
CA HIS A 202 3.74 -38.90 6.74
C HIS A 202 3.48 -38.63 8.22
N THR A 203 4.51 -38.21 8.97
CA THR A 203 4.36 -37.81 10.37
C THR A 203 3.35 -36.67 10.49
N LEU A 204 3.47 -35.61 9.69
CA LEU A 204 2.52 -34.49 9.70
C LEU A 204 1.12 -34.89 9.23
N VAL A 205 1.02 -35.70 8.17
CA VAL A 205 -0.28 -36.20 7.66
C VAL A 205 -0.98 -37.05 8.71
N ASN A 206 -0.27 -38.02 9.29
CA ASN A 206 -0.79 -38.89 10.35
C ASN A 206 -1.05 -38.12 11.64
N TYR A 207 -0.35 -37.01 11.85
CA TYR A 207 -0.63 -36.07 12.94
C TYR A 207 -1.97 -35.34 12.75
N GLY A 208 -2.49 -35.27 11.53
CA GLY A 208 -3.73 -34.60 11.17
C GLY A 208 -3.53 -33.21 10.56
N VAL A 209 -2.30 -32.86 10.16
CA VAL A 209 -2.03 -31.59 9.48
C VAL A 209 -2.60 -31.65 8.05
N PRO A 210 -3.41 -30.66 7.62
CA PRO A 210 -3.89 -30.62 6.25
C PRO A 210 -2.71 -30.55 5.27
N ARG A 211 -2.71 -31.42 4.25
CA ARG A 211 -1.61 -31.52 3.27
C ARG A 211 -1.28 -30.19 2.59
N THR A 212 -2.28 -29.35 2.34
CA THR A 212 -2.13 -27.99 1.78
C THR A 212 -1.39 -27.00 2.69
N LYS A 213 -1.22 -27.32 3.98
CA LYS A 213 -0.47 -26.52 4.96
C LYS A 213 0.95 -27.02 5.16
N ILE A 214 1.22 -28.27 4.81
CA ILE A 214 2.55 -28.88 4.95
C ILE A 214 3.58 -28.15 4.08
N GLY A 215 3.21 -27.67 2.90
CA GLY A 215 4.11 -26.91 2.04
C GLY A 215 4.65 -25.65 2.73
N LYS A 216 3.79 -24.88 3.40
CA LYS A 216 4.20 -23.72 4.21
C LYS A 216 5.14 -24.14 5.35
N ILE A 217 4.83 -25.23 6.05
CA ILE A 217 5.66 -25.75 7.13
C ILE A 217 7.07 -26.08 6.61
N PHE A 218 7.14 -26.78 5.48
CA PHE A 218 8.40 -27.15 4.84
C PHE A 218 9.21 -25.92 4.46
N LYS A 219 8.57 -24.91 3.85
CA LYS A 219 9.21 -23.65 3.46
C LYS A 219 9.77 -22.85 4.64
N GLU A 220 9.02 -22.73 5.73
CA GLU A 220 9.39 -21.88 6.88
C GLU A 220 10.22 -22.60 7.94
N ALA A 221 10.13 -23.93 8.00
CA ALA A 221 10.85 -24.78 8.94
C ALA A 221 11.71 -25.82 8.22
N MET A 222 12.43 -25.41 7.17
CA MET A 222 13.26 -26.30 6.32
C MET A 222 14.17 -27.25 7.12
N GLY A 223 14.67 -26.86 8.29
CA GLY A 223 15.47 -27.73 9.15
C GLY A 223 14.75 -29.03 9.56
N ILE A 224 13.42 -29.01 9.66
CA ILE A 224 12.62 -30.17 10.02
C ILE A 224 12.48 -31.18 8.87
N LEU A 225 12.68 -30.75 7.62
CA LEU A 225 12.59 -31.64 6.45
C LEU A 225 13.67 -32.71 6.46
N PHE A 226 14.87 -32.30 6.85
CA PHE A 226 16.08 -33.13 6.86
C PHE A 226 16.48 -33.54 8.28
N SER A 227 15.60 -33.31 9.27
CA SER A 227 15.84 -33.78 10.63
C SER A 227 15.75 -35.29 10.67
N GLU A 228 16.62 -35.92 11.46
CA GLU A 228 16.67 -37.37 11.65
C GLU A 228 15.30 -37.93 12.08
N ASP A 229 15.12 -39.21 11.81
CA ASP A 229 13.88 -39.91 12.11
C ASP A 229 13.46 -39.76 13.59
N GLY A 230 12.17 -39.55 13.81
CA GLY A 230 11.56 -39.48 15.14
C GLY A 230 11.65 -38.11 15.80
N ILE A 231 12.52 -37.19 15.35
CA ILE A 231 12.67 -35.86 15.94
C ILE A 231 11.35 -35.08 15.86
N LEU A 232 10.71 -35.04 14.69
CA LEU A 232 9.45 -34.33 14.50
C LEU A 232 8.34 -34.91 15.39
N SER A 233 8.19 -36.23 15.43
CA SER A 233 7.22 -36.91 16.30
C SER A 233 7.46 -36.63 17.77
N SER A 234 8.71 -36.67 18.22
CA SER A 234 9.10 -36.32 19.60
C SER A 234 8.77 -34.87 19.90
N LYS A 235 9.05 -33.95 18.96
CA LYS A 235 8.78 -32.52 19.12
C LYS A 235 7.30 -32.22 19.26
N LEU A 236 6.44 -32.85 18.45
CA LEU A 236 4.98 -32.73 18.56
C LEU A 236 4.50 -33.27 19.91
N ARG A 237 5.02 -34.42 20.35
CA ARG A 237 4.71 -34.98 21.68
C ARG A 237 5.12 -34.07 22.82
N SER A 238 6.28 -33.42 22.75
CA SER A 238 6.70 -32.46 23.77
C SER A 238 5.72 -31.30 23.91
N TYR A 239 5.06 -30.86 22.84
CA TYR A 239 3.99 -29.86 22.93
C TYR A 239 2.69 -30.41 23.53
N GLU A 240 2.38 -31.69 23.32
CA GLU A 240 1.26 -32.36 23.99
C GLU A 240 1.51 -32.47 25.50
N GLU A 241 2.74 -32.79 25.90
CA GLU A 241 3.16 -32.89 27.31
C GLU A 241 3.07 -31.54 28.05
N ILE A 242 3.12 -30.42 27.32
CA ILE A 242 2.92 -29.05 27.85
C ILE A 242 1.42 -28.74 28.08
N GLY A 243 0.53 -29.67 27.70
CA GLY A 243 -0.91 -29.58 27.92
C GLY A 243 -1.69 -28.96 26.77
N LEU A 244 -1.13 -28.93 25.55
CA LEU A 244 -1.85 -28.53 24.34
C LEU A 244 -2.54 -29.73 23.69
N SER A 245 -3.78 -29.53 23.25
CA SER A 245 -4.47 -30.53 22.45
C SER A 245 -3.85 -30.66 21.05
N ARG A 246 -3.99 -31.84 20.45
CA ARG A 246 -3.56 -32.12 19.09
C ARG A 246 -4.11 -31.12 18.07
N THR A 247 -5.38 -30.72 18.22
CA THR A 247 -6.03 -29.75 17.32
C THR A 247 -5.41 -28.36 17.45
N SER A 248 -5.11 -27.91 18.67
CA SER A 248 -4.39 -26.66 18.90
C SER A 248 -2.97 -26.71 18.33
N ILE A 249 -2.23 -27.81 18.53
CA ILE A 249 -0.88 -27.98 17.99
C ILE A 249 -0.90 -27.88 16.46
N ILE A 250 -1.82 -28.59 15.78
CA ILE A 250 -1.98 -28.51 14.32
C ILE A 250 -2.16 -27.04 13.88
N LYS A 251 -3.02 -26.28 14.57
CA LYS A 251 -3.27 -24.88 14.22
C LYS A 251 -2.06 -23.99 14.50
N ILE A 252 -1.36 -24.22 15.60
CA ILE A 252 -0.15 -23.50 16.02
C ILE A 252 0.97 -23.73 15.01
N ILE A 253 1.31 -24.97 14.67
CA ILE A 253 2.43 -25.27 13.75
C ILE A 253 2.10 -24.85 12.31
N SER A 254 0.82 -24.83 11.91
CA SER A 254 0.40 -24.30 10.61
C SER A 254 0.54 -22.77 10.54
N SER A 255 0.37 -22.09 11.68
CA SER A 255 0.45 -20.63 11.77
C SER A 255 1.88 -20.13 12.02
N ALA A 256 2.63 -20.84 12.87
CA ALA A 256 4.00 -20.55 13.27
C ALA A 256 4.91 -21.79 13.13
N PRO A 257 5.25 -22.22 11.89
CA PRO A 257 6.10 -23.38 11.65
C PRO A 257 7.47 -23.33 12.33
N SER A 258 8.00 -22.14 12.59
CA SER A 258 9.29 -21.94 13.26
C SER A 258 9.40 -22.63 14.62
N LEU A 259 8.27 -22.92 15.28
CA LEU A 259 8.24 -23.67 16.54
C LEU A 259 8.74 -25.11 16.40
N LEU A 260 8.71 -25.67 15.19
CA LEU A 260 9.23 -27.01 14.93
C LEU A 260 10.76 -27.06 14.83
N ILE A 261 11.44 -25.91 14.79
CA ILE A 261 12.90 -25.84 14.68
C ILE A 261 13.54 -25.96 16.06
N GLY A 262 14.54 -26.85 16.19
CA GLY A 262 15.31 -27.04 17.43
C GLY A 262 14.49 -27.60 18.61
N ASP A 263 14.92 -27.31 19.83
CA ASP A 263 14.22 -27.72 21.06
C ASP A 263 12.91 -26.94 21.27
N VAL A 264 12.07 -27.38 22.22
CA VAL A 264 10.84 -26.66 22.60
C VAL A 264 11.13 -25.18 22.84
N ASP A 265 10.43 -24.31 22.11
CA ASP A 265 10.60 -22.86 22.20
C ASP A 265 10.23 -22.35 23.60
N ARG A 266 11.24 -21.85 24.33
CA ARG A 266 11.09 -21.40 25.72
C ARG A 266 10.21 -20.17 25.85
N ASP A 267 10.25 -19.25 24.88
CA ASP A 267 9.43 -18.05 24.92
C ASP A 267 7.96 -18.40 24.68
N PHE A 268 7.68 -19.31 23.76
CA PHE A 268 6.33 -19.80 23.52
C PHE A 268 5.73 -20.47 24.76
N VAL A 269 6.48 -21.36 25.42
CA VAL A 269 6.04 -21.99 26.68
C VAL A 269 5.76 -20.93 27.75
N ARG A 270 6.65 -19.94 27.87
CA ARG A 270 6.46 -18.85 28.83
C ARG A 270 5.25 -17.97 28.51
N VAL A 271 4.89 -17.79 27.24
CA VAL A 271 3.63 -17.11 26.86
C VAL A 271 2.43 -17.92 27.37
N LEU A 272 2.42 -19.25 27.19
CA LEU A 272 1.35 -20.11 27.69
C LEU A 272 1.20 -20.02 29.21
N GLU A 273 2.32 -20.09 29.95
CA GLU A 273 2.34 -19.98 31.41
C GLU A 273 1.85 -18.60 31.90
N GLU A 274 2.29 -17.52 31.27
CA GLU A 274 1.83 -16.17 31.64
C GLU A 274 0.33 -16.00 31.38
N LEU A 275 -0.17 -16.49 30.24
CA LEU A 275 -1.61 -16.46 29.92
C LEU A 275 -2.42 -17.28 30.92
N GLU A 276 -1.97 -18.49 31.27
CA GLU A 276 -2.62 -19.33 32.26
C GLU A 276 -2.67 -18.67 33.64
N SER A 277 -1.56 -18.05 34.07
CA SER A 277 -1.51 -17.26 35.31
C SER A 277 -2.46 -16.05 35.32
N MET A 278 -2.91 -15.61 34.14
CA MET A 278 -3.86 -14.51 33.93
C MET A 278 -5.30 -15.01 33.73
N GLY A 279 -5.54 -16.32 33.84
CA GLY A 279 -6.85 -16.96 33.67
C GLY A 279 -7.27 -17.11 32.21
N VAL A 280 -6.32 -17.26 31.29
CA VAL A 280 -6.54 -17.57 29.88
C VAL A 280 -6.01 -18.99 29.62
N ASP A 281 -6.87 -19.89 29.13
CA ASP A 281 -6.49 -21.28 28.89
C ASP A 281 -5.44 -21.43 27.78
N ARG A 282 -4.64 -22.50 27.84
CA ARG A 282 -3.56 -22.78 26.86
C ARG A 282 -4.09 -22.98 25.43
N GLU A 283 -5.30 -23.53 25.30
CA GLU A 283 -5.99 -23.72 24.02
C GLU A 283 -6.41 -22.40 23.35
N TRP A 284 -6.44 -21.29 24.10
CA TRP A 284 -6.81 -19.99 23.58
C TRP A 284 -5.89 -19.54 22.44
N ILE A 285 -4.58 -19.82 22.52
CA ILE A 285 -3.65 -19.47 21.44
C ILE A 285 -4.04 -20.21 20.16
N GLY A 286 -4.19 -21.53 20.22
CA GLY A 286 -4.56 -22.34 19.05
C GLY A 286 -5.86 -21.87 18.40
N ARG A 287 -6.84 -21.44 19.19
CA ARG A 287 -8.12 -20.92 18.69
C ARG A 287 -8.04 -19.55 18.00
N ASN A 288 -7.05 -18.71 18.33
CA ASN A 288 -7.00 -17.31 17.89
C ASN A 288 -5.85 -16.99 16.93
N LEU A 289 -4.91 -17.91 16.70
CA LEU A 289 -3.84 -17.69 15.71
C LEU A 289 -4.39 -17.61 14.28
N SER A 290 -3.79 -16.71 13.50
CA SER A 290 -4.01 -16.54 12.08
C SER A 290 -2.77 -17.00 11.32
N GLU A 291 -2.98 -17.67 10.19
CA GLU A 291 -1.90 -18.19 9.36
C GLU A 291 -1.20 -17.12 8.52
N GLU A 292 -1.79 -15.93 8.43
CA GLU A 292 -1.26 -14.79 7.66
C GLU A 292 -0.22 -13.98 8.45
N ASN A 293 -0.09 -14.23 9.76
CA ASN A 293 0.74 -13.45 10.67
C ASN A 293 2.04 -14.18 11.03
N SER A 294 3.10 -13.40 11.25
CA SER A 294 4.34 -13.87 11.86
C SER A 294 4.34 -13.63 13.37
N TYR A 295 4.81 -14.62 14.15
CA TYR A 295 4.75 -14.58 15.60
C TYR A 295 6.13 -14.50 16.26
N LEU A 296 6.27 -13.57 17.22
CA LEU A 296 7.46 -13.32 18.03
C LEU A 296 7.07 -13.42 19.51
N TRP A 297 7.22 -14.62 20.07
CA TRP A 297 6.77 -14.97 21.41
C TRP A 297 7.40 -14.10 22.51
N GLY A 298 8.71 -13.81 22.41
CA GLY A 298 9.40 -12.90 23.33
C GLY A 298 8.76 -11.50 23.41
N ARG A 299 8.27 -10.95 22.29
CA ARG A 299 7.57 -9.65 22.27
C ARG A 299 6.21 -9.72 22.97
N MET A 300 5.51 -10.85 22.84
CA MET A 300 4.24 -11.07 23.54
C MET A 300 4.44 -11.06 25.05
N ILE A 301 5.49 -11.72 25.55
CA ILE A 301 5.86 -11.70 26.98
C ILE A 301 6.11 -10.25 27.44
N MET A 302 6.90 -9.49 26.68
CA MET A 302 7.16 -8.07 26.97
C MET A 302 5.88 -7.25 27.02
N LEU A 303 4.92 -7.52 26.13
CA LEU A 303 3.63 -6.82 26.11
C LEU A 303 2.78 -7.15 27.34
N LEU A 304 2.69 -8.43 27.71
CA LEU A 304 1.96 -8.85 28.91
C LEU A 304 2.54 -8.21 30.17
N GLN A 305 3.86 -8.17 30.30
CA GLN A 305 4.55 -7.47 31.37
C GLN A 305 4.34 -5.95 31.31
N PHE A 306 4.30 -5.37 30.11
CA PHE A 306 4.03 -3.95 29.93
C PHE A 306 2.63 -3.55 30.41
N PHE A 307 1.59 -4.36 30.14
CA PHE A 307 0.26 -4.09 30.71
C PHE A 307 0.27 -4.13 32.24
N ARG A 308 1.05 -5.04 32.85
CA ARG A 308 1.23 -5.05 34.31
C ARG A 308 1.90 -3.76 34.79
N GLN A 309 2.90 -3.25 34.06
CA GLN A 309 3.54 -1.96 34.35
C GLN A 309 2.59 -0.76 34.12
N LEU A 310 1.59 -0.89 33.25
CA LEU A 310 0.50 0.08 33.08
C LEU A 310 -0.52 0.06 34.24
N GLY A 311 -0.40 -0.89 35.18
CA GLY A 311 -1.21 -0.94 36.40
C GLY A 311 -2.34 -1.97 36.38
N PHE A 312 -2.51 -2.71 35.29
CA PHE A 312 -3.50 -3.78 35.22
C PHE A 312 -3.10 -4.97 36.10
N SER A 313 -4.04 -5.52 36.86
CA SER A 313 -3.96 -6.81 37.55
C SER A 313 -3.77 -7.96 36.55
N ARG A 314 -3.25 -9.13 36.98
CA ARG A 314 -3.11 -10.31 36.09
C ARG A 314 -4.46 -10.68 35.46
N ARG A 315 -5.54 -10.65 36.25
CA ARG A 315 -6.90 -10.94 35.79
C ARG A 315 -7.41 -9.92 34.77
N GLU A 316 -7.12 -8.64 34.95
CA GLU A 316 -7.48 -7.60 33.96
C GLU A 316 -6.72 -7.77 32.66
N VAL A 317 -5.41 -8.10 32.69
CA VAL A 317 -4.66 -8.40 31.45
C VAL A 317 -5.28 -9.59 30.72
N GLY A 318 -5.60 -10.67 31.44
CA GLY A 318 -6.30 -11.81 30.84
C GLY A 318 -7.66 -11.45 30.24
N ALA A 319 -8.42 -10.56 30.90
CA ALA A 319 -9.69 -10.06 30.37
C ALA A 319 -9.51 -9.20 29.11
N LEU A 320 -8.48 -8.33 29.06
CA LEU A 320 -8.16 -7.52 27.88
C LEU A 320 -7.82 -8.40 26.67
N VAL A 321 -6.96 -9.40 26.86
CA VAL A 321 -6.53 -10.33 25.81
C VAL A 321 -7.71 -11.17 25.31
N ARG A 322 -8.56 -11.68 26.21
CA ARG A 322 -9.77 -12.43 25.81
C ARG A 322 -10.76 -11.58 25.02
N ARG A 323 -10.95 -10.32 25.42
CA ARG A 323 -11.86 -9.40 24.73
C ARG A 323 -11.32 -8.97 23.37
N ASN A 324 -10.01 -8.77 23.26
CA ASN A 324 -9.35 -8.34 22.03
C ASN A 324 -8.06 -9.16 21.78
N PRO A 325 -8.16 -10.35 21.17
CA PRO A 325 -7.01 -11.20 20.88
C PRO A 325 -5.91 -10.49 20.07
N GLY A 326 -6.32 -9.58 19.18
CA GLY A 326 -5.41 -8.77 18.36
C GLY A 326 -4.45 -7.89 19.17
N PHE A 327 -4.74 -7.59 20.45
CA PHE A 327 -3.78 -6.88 21.29
C PHE A 327 -2.47 -7.66 21.44
N LEU A 328 -2.55 -8.98 21.60
CA LEU A 328 -1.39 -9.84 21.77
C LEU A 328 -0.91 -10.41 20.44
N LEU A 329 -1.84 -10.84 19.59
CA LEU A 329 -1.54 -11.64 18.40
C LEU A 329 -1.19 -10.79 17.17
N ASP A 330 -1.85 -9.63 16.96
CA ASP A 330 -1.62 -8.82 15.77
C ASP A 330 -0.19 -8.27 15.77
N ASN A 331 0.61 -8.71 14.81
CA ASN A 331 2.04 -8.39 14.73
C ASN A 331 2.79 -8.64 16.05
N SER A 332 2.34 -9.64 16.83
CA SER A 332 2.87 -9.98 18.16
C SER A 332 2.86 -8.79 19.14
N GLY A 333 1.78 -8.02 19.15
CA GLY A 333 1.61 -6.88 20.06
C GLY A 333 2.29 -5.58 19.61
N LYS A 334 2.94 -5.58 18.44
CA LYS A 334 3.58 -4.38 17.88
C LYS A 334 2.60 -3.22 17.69
N MET A 335 1.35 -3.53 17.36
CA MET A 335 0.33 -2.50 17.15
C MET A 335 -0.04 -1.79 18.46
N VAL A 336 -0.12 -2.52 19.58
CA VAL A 336 -0.33 -1.92 20.90
C VAL A 336 0.80 -0.97 21.25
N PHE A 337 2.06 -1.40 21.10
CA PHE A 337 3.22 -0.53 21.32
C PHE A 337 3.23 0.70 20.40
N SER A 338 2.71 0.57 19.17
CA SER A 338 2.58 1.70 18.24
C SER A 338 1.59 2.75 18.73
N VAL A 339 0.41 2.32 19.23
CA VAL A 339 -0.59 3.22 19.83
C VAL A 339 -0.06 3.89 21.09
N VAL A 340 0.52 3.09 21.99
CA VAL A 340 1.13 3.59 23.23
C VAL A 340 2.22 4.61 22.93
N GLY A 341 3.13 4.29 22.00
CA GLY A 341 4.23 5.18 21.63
C GLY A 341 3.74 6.48 21.01
N LEU A 342 2.70 6.42 20.17
CA LEU A 342 2.06 7.60 19.60
C LEU A 342 1.44 8.48 20.69
N LEU A 343 0.58 7.92 21.53
CA LEU A 343 -0.13 8.68 22.58
C LEU A 343 0.82 9.22 23.65
N ALA A 344 1.82 8.44 24.06
CA ALA A 344 2.87 8.91 24.96
C ALA A 344 3.66 10.10 24.36
N LYS A 345 3.88 10.10 23.03
CA LYS A 345 4.48 11.24 22.31
C LYS A 345 3.55 12.47 22.27
N MET A 346 2.25 12.27 22.27
CA MET A 346 1.24 13.33 22.41
C MET A 346 1.08 13.82 23.86
N GLY A 347 1.81 13.24 24.80
CA GLY A 347 1.81 13.64 26.22
C GLY A 347 0.86 12.84 27.09
N SER A 348 0.28 11.74 26.59
CA SER A 348 -0.64 10.93 27.40
C SER A 348 0.01 10.37 28.66
N THR A 349 -0.73 10.42 29.76
CA THR A 349 -0.33 9.85 31.04
C THR A 349 -0.53 8.33 31.05
N LYS A 350 0.03 7.67 32.07
CA LYS A 350 -0.18 6.23 32.27
C LYS A 350 -1.66 5.90 32.48
N ASP A 351 -2.38 6.71 33.25
CA ASP A 351 -3.79 6.48 33.57
C ASP A 351 -4.71 6.68 32.36
N GLU A 352 -4.42 7.68 31.52
CA GLU A 352 -5.12 7.89 30.24
C GLU A 352 -4.92 6.70 29.28
N LEU A 353 -3.70 6.15 29.21
CA LEU A 353 -3.42 4.95 28.41
C LEU A 353 -4.17 3.73 28.96
N SER A 354 -4.17 3.53 30.28
CA SER A 354 -4.91 2.44 30.92
C SER A 354 -6.42 2.57 30.68
N GLY A 355 -6.98 3.78 30.80
CA GLY A 355 -8.38 4.07 30.48
C GLY A 355 -8.74 3.75 29.03
N LEU A 356 -7.85 4.03 28.07
CA LEU A 356 -8.04 3.66 26.66
C LEU A 356 -8.18 2.15 26.47
N PHE A 357 -7.28 1.35 27.05
CA PHE A 357 -7.34 -0.11 26.86
C PHE A 357 -8.50 -0.75 27.62
N LEU A 358 -8.84 -0.24 28.81
CA LEU A 358 -9.98 -0.73 29.59
C LEU A 358 -11.31 -0.52 28.86
N HIS A 359 -11.46 0.64 28.22
CA HIS A 359 -12.65 1.03 27.47
C HIS A 359 -12.41 1.03 25.96
N PHE A 360 -11.61 0.08 25.47
CA PHE A 360 -11.27 0.03 24.05
C PHE A 360 -12.53 -0.17 23.19
N PRO A 361 -12.71 0.61 22.11
CA PRO A 361 -13.87 0.51 21.23
C PRO A 361 -13.98 -0.88 20.60
N SER A 362 -15.20 -1.31 20.25
CA SER A 362 -15.47 -2.58 19.56
C SER A 362 -15.08 -2.50 18.07
N ILE A 363 -13.79 -2.32 17.81
CA ILE A 363 -13.16 -2.21 16.49
C ILE A 363 -11.84 -2.98 16.53
N GLN A 364 -11.41 -3.53 15.39
CA GLN A 364 -10.10 -4.17 15.29
C GLN A 364 -8.98 -3.17 15.59
N LEU A 365 -7.94 -3.63 16.30
CA LEU A 365 -6.82 -2.79 16.71
C LEU A 365 -6.11 -2.18 15.48
N GLU A 366 -5.91 -2.94 14.41
CA GLU A 366 -5.31 -2.44 13.18
C GLU A 366 -6.10 -1.27 12.58
N SER A 367 -7.41 -1.43 12.44
CA SER A 367 -8.30 -0.35 11.97
C SER A 367 -8.26 0.86 12.89
N PHE A 368 -8.21 0.65 14.21
CA PHE A 368 -8.08 1.73 15.18
C PHE A 368 -6.79 2.54 14.96
N VAL A 369 -5.66 1.86 14.79
CA VAL A 369 -4.36 2.51 14.53
C VAL A 369 -4.39 3.28 13.22
N ASN A 370 -4.97 2.70 12.17
CA ASN A 370 -5.06 3.33 10.85
C ASN A 370 -5.96 4.58 10.87
N ASN A 371 -7.12 4.52 11.54
CA ASN A 371 -8.01 5.66 11.73
C ASN A 371 -7.36 6.77 12.56
N LEU A 372 -6.63 6.41 13.62
CA LEU A 372 -5.91 7.38 14.43
C LEU A 372 -4.82 8.10 13.63
N ARG A 373 -4.08 7.36 12.78
CA ARG A 373 -3.11 7.94 11.84
C ARG A 373 -3.78 8.85 10.82
N PHE A 374 -4.91 8.43 10.26
CA PHE A 374 -5.67 9.23 9.31
C PHE A 374 -6.19 10.52 9.96
N SER A 375 -6.67 10.44 11.20
CA SER A 375 -7.11 11.60 11.98
C SER A 375 -5.98 12.59 12.22
N LEU A 376 -4.76 12.12 12.51
CA LEU A 376 -3.58 13.00 12.61
C LEU A 376 -3.25 13.69 11.29
N LEU A 377 -3.30 12.95 10.18
CA LEU A 377 -3.12 13.51 8.86
C LEU A 377 -4.21 14.54 8.54
N PHE A 378 -5.46 14.27 8.91
CA PHE A 378 -6.58 15.18 8.75
C PHE A 378 -6.31 16.50 9.48
N LEU A 379 -5.94 16.44 10.77
CA LEU A 379 -5.68 17.62 11.61
C LEU A 379 -4.51 18.45 11.09
N THR A 380 -3.43 17.80 10.64
CA THR A 380 -2.29 18.49 10.02
C THR A 380 -2.64 19.11 8.67
N THR A 381 -3.44 18.43 7.84
CA THR A 381 -3.88 18.92 6.53
C THR A 381 -4.78 20.15 6.65
N ILE A 382 -5.60 20.25 7.70
CA ILE A 382 -6.40 21.45 7.94
C ILE A 382 -5.60 22.62 8.53
N GLY A 383 -4.30 22.44 8.79
CA GLY A 383 -3.42 23.48 9.34
C GLY A 383 -3.68 23.75 10.81
N MET A 384 -3.99 22.72 11.60
CA MET A 384 -4.10 22.84 13.06
C MET A 384 -2.69 22.91 13.68
N GLU A 385 -2.52 23.77 14.69
CA GLU A 385 -1.23 23.96 15.37
C GLU A 385 -0.80 22.69 16.13
N PRO A 386 0.51 22.36 16.18
CA PRO A 386 0.98 21.10 16.78
C PRO A 386 0.54 20.89 18.23
N GLU A 387 0.47 21.95 19.03
CA GLU A 387 0.03 21.94 20.44
C GLU A 387 -1.46 21.59 20.56
N ASP A 388 -2.29 22.13 19.65
CA ASP A 388 -3.71 21.82 19.58
C ASP A 388 -3.94 20.36 19.14
N ILE A 389 -3.14 19.88 18.17
CA ILE A 389 -3.20 18.48 17.73
C ILE A 389 -2.86 17.54 18.88
N LYS A 390 -1.80 17.84 19.65
CA LYS A 390 -1.42 17.05 20.84
C LYS A 390 -2.60 16.96 21.82
N GLU A 391 -3.23 18.09 22.12
CA GLU A 391 -4.34 18.14 23.07
C GLU A 391 -5.57 17.35 22.57
N VAL A 392 -5.99 17.55 21.32
CA VAL A 392 -7.16 16.84 20.75
C VAL A 392 -6.92 15.32 20.75
N VAL A 393 -5.72 14.89 20.35
CA VAL A 393 -5.39 13.45 20.22
C VAL A 393 -5.23 12.78 21.58
N ARG A 394 -4.62 13.48 22.54
CA ARG A 394 -4.47 13.00 23.92
C ARG A 394 -5.83 12.83 24.61
N SER A 395 -6.71 13.81 24.44
CA SER A 395 -7.98 13.87 25.16
C SER A 395 -9.08 12.99 24.52
N HIS A 396 -9.01 12.72 23.21
CA HIS A 396 -10.07 11.98 22.49
C HIS A 396 -9.57 10.83 21.57
N PRO A 397 -8.61 9.98 22.00
CA PRO A 397 -8.04 8.95 21.13
C PRO A 397 -9.07 7.92 20.67
N GLN A 398 -10.06 7.60 21.52
CA GLN A 398 -11.12 6.64 21.19
C GLN A 398 -11.95 7.08 19.98
N ILE A 399 -12.32 8.36 19.91
CA ILE A 399 -13.13 8.91 18.81
C ILE A 399 -12.31 8.92 17.53
N LEU A 400 -11.08 9.44 17.59
CA LEU A 400 -10.19 9.54 16.45
C LEU A 400 -9.82 8.17 15.86
N GLY A 401 -9.63 7.16 16.70
CA GLY A 401 -9.36 5.79 16.25
C GLY A 401 -10.61 5.02 15.83
N SER A 402 -11.82 5.44 16.23
CA SER A 402 -13.05 4.73 15.83
C SER A 402 -13.70 5.28 14.56
N CYS A 403 -13.34 6.50 14.12
CA CYS A 403 -14.00 7.18 13.01
C CYS A 403 -13.28 6.97 11.67
N TYR A 404 -13.99 6.40 10.69
CA TYR A 404 -13.56 6.36 9.28
C TYR A 404 -13.96 7.66 8.58
N LEU A 405 -13.14 8.70 8.74
CA LEU A 405 -13.44 10.05 8.28
C LEU A 405 -13.39 10.21 6.76
N LYS A 406 -14.23 11.09 6.22
CA LYS A 406 -14.05 11.65 4.88
C LYS A 406 -12.77 12.50 4.81
N THR A 407 -12.30 12.75 3.60
CA THR A 407 -11.12 13.60 3.38
C THR A 407 -11.35 15.03 3.86
N PRO A 408 -10.29 15.75 4.30
CA PRO A 408 -10.40 17.15 4.72
C PRO A 408 -11.14 18.04 3.72
N CYS A 409 -10.82 17.93 2.43
CA CYS A 409 -11.46 18.72 1.38
C CYS A 409 -12.96 18.41 1.25
N SER A 410 -13.37 17.15 1.39
CA SER A 410 -14.78 16.76 1.34
C SER A 410 -15.55 17.35 2.52
N VAL A 411 -14.98 17.31 3.72
CA VAL A 411 -15.59 17.89 4.93
C VAL A 411 -15.70 19.41 4.80
N LEU A 412 -14.62 20.10 4.40
CA LEU A 412 -14.61 21.56 4.19
C LEU A 412 -15.66 22.00 3.16
N THR A 413 -15.74 21.30 2.04
CA THR A 413 -16.70 21.60 0.96
C THR A 413 -18.14 21.35 1.42
N SER A 414 -18.39 20.22 2.10
CA SER A 414 -19.73 19.86 2.56
C SER A 414 -20.24 20.82 3.64
N LEU A 415 -19.38 21.19 4.60
CA LEU A 415 -19.71 22.17 5.64
C LEU A 415 -19.74 23.61 5.11
N SER A 416 -19.14 23.88 3.95
CA SER A 416 -18.93 25.22 3.39
C SER A 416 -18.14 26.15 4.31
N VAL A 417 -17.08 25.62 4.94
CA VAL A 417 -16.24 26.37 5.89
C VAL A 417 -14.78 26.37 5.46
N GLY A 418 -14.03 27.39 5.89
CA GLY A 418 -12.56 27.43 5.73
C GLY A 418 -11.82 26.62 6.80
N HIS A 419 -10.55 26.33 6.53
CA HIS A 419 -9.63 25.58 7.39
C HIS A 419 -9.63 26.07 8.85
N LYS A 420 -9.40 27.37 9.08
CA LYS A 420 -9.37 27.96 10.44
C LYS A 420 -10.67 27.75 11.22
N ARG A 421 -11.82 27.83 10.54
CA ARG A 421 -13.14 27.64 11.16
C ARG A 421 -13.34 26.17 11.53
N LEU A 422 -12.94 25.25 10.67
CA LEU A 422 -12.97 23.82 10.96
C LEU A 422 -12.05 23.45 12.14
N CYS A 423 -10.83 24.00 12.20
CA CYS A 423 -9.94 23.81 13.35
C CYS A 423 -10.61 24.24 14.66
N ARG A 424 -11.27 25.42 14.67
CA ARG A 424 -11.98 25.90 15.86
C ARG A 424 -13.14 24.99 16.27
N ILE A 425 -13.92 24.49 15.32
CA ILE A 425 -15.01 23.53 15.59
C ILE A 425 -14.46 22.28 16.27
N ILE A 426 -13.37 21.72 15.74
CA ILE A 426 -12.75 20.51 16.30
C ILE A 426 -12.18 20.76 17.70
N LYS A 427 -11.53 21.92 17.92
CA LYS A 427 -11.01 22.28 19.24
C LYS A 427 -12.11 22.43 20.29
N GLN A 428 -13.26 22.94 19.89
CA GLN A 428 -14.41 23.10 20.78
C GLN A 428 -15.09 21.76 21.07
N ASP A 429 -15.22 20.90 20.06
CA ASP A 429 -15.86 19.60 20.18
C ASP A 429 -15.26 18.56 19.21
N PRO A 430 -14.32 17.73 19.69
CA PRO A 430 -13.78 16.62 18.90
C PRO A 430 -14.81 15.53 18.55
N HIS A 431 -15.98 15.47 19.22
CA HIS A 431 -17.01 14.48 18.88
C HIS A 431 -17.65 14.73 17.52
N GLN A 432 -17.46 15.91 16.93
CA GLN A 432 -17.89 16.23 15.56
C GLN A 432 -17.33 15.27 14.51
N PHE A 433 -16.21 14.60 14.78
CA PHE A 433 -15.64 13.57 13.91
C PHE A 433 -16.66 12.48 13.56
N LYS A 434 -17.56 12.13 14.49
CA LYS A 434 -18.63 11.14 14.25
C LYS A 434 -19.59 11.56 13.14
N ASN A 435 -19.77 12.87 12.93
CA ASN A 435 -20.68 13.41 11.92
C ASN A 435 -20.03 13.45 10.52
N TRP A 436 -18.72 13.20 10.42
CA TRP A 436 -17.96 13.34 9.17
C TRP A 436 -17.43 12.01 8.65
N VAL A 437 -17.95 10.89 9.16
CA VAL A 437 -17.58 9.56 8.70
C VAL A 437 -18.12 9.27 7.30
N PHE A 438 -17.49 8.34 6.59
CA PHE A 438 -17.99 7.85 5.31
C PHE A 438 -19.43 7.33 5.42
N GLY A 439 -20.24 7.60 4.40
CA GLY A 439 -21.66 7.22 4.38
C GLY A 439 -22.62 8.22 5.03
N MET A 440 -22.14 9.15 5.88
CA MET A 440 -23.01 10.15 6.49
C MET A 440 -23.20 11.39 5.62
N LYS A 441 -24.41 11.95 5.66
CA LYS A 441 -24.71 13.25 5.05
C LYS A 441 -24.23 14.36 5.99
N ILE A 442 -23.53 15.34 5.42
CA ILE A 442 -23.00 16.50 6.15
C ILE A 442 -23.77 17.72 5.68
N ASP A 443 -24.46 18.39 6.60
CA ASP A 443 -25.19 19.61 6.32
C ASP A 443 -24.27 20.84 6.41
N ARG A 444 -24.58 21.86 5.60
CA ARG A 444 -23.83 23.12 5.60
C ARG A 444 -24.02 23.83 6.93
N LEU A 445 -22.93 24.37 7.49
CA LEU A 445 -23.01 25.18 8.69
C LEU A 445 -23.38 26.64 8.34
N PRO A 446 -24.22 27.31 9.16
CA PRO A 446 -24.57 28.71 8.94
C PRO A 446 -23.32 29.61 8.99
N ASN A 447 -23.33 30.76 8.31
CA ASN A 447 -22.22 31.71 8.37
C ASN A 447 -22.03 32.25 9.80
N CYS A 448 -20.76 32.40 10.22
CA CYS A 448 -20.41 32.90 11.56
C CYS A 448 -20.56 34.44 11.61
N LYS A 449 -20.75 35.02 12.80
CA LYS A 449 -20.72 36.49 13.01
C LYS A 449 -19.46 37.15 12.42
N GLN A 450 -18.31 36.46 12.48
CA GLN A 450 -17.07 36.93 11.87
C GLN A 450 -17.15 37.00 10.34
N ASP A 451 -17.89 36.07 9.73
CA ASP A 451 -18.13 36.04 8.29
C ASP A 451 -18.99 37.24 7.87
N HIS A 452 -19.98 37.63 8.71
CA HIS A 452 -20.77 38.86 8.53
C HIS A 452 -19.91 40.12 8.62
N ILE A 453 -19.06 40.26 9.64
CA ILE A 453 -18.15 41.42 9.78
C ILE A 453 -17.19 41.51 8.57
N SER A 454 -16.67 40.36 8.11
CA SER A 454 -15.79 40.33 6.94
C SER A 454 -16.51 40.69 5.64
N LEU A 455 -17.80 40.35 5.53
CA LEU A 455 -18.65 40.70 4.40
C LEU A 455 -18.98 42.19 4.40
N GLU A 456 -19.36 42.75 5.56
CA GLU A 456 -19.61 44.19 5.73
C GLU A 456 -18.36 45.02 5.41
N GLN A 457 -17.18 44.61 5.88
CA GLN A 457 -15.91 45.26 5.54
C GLN A 457 -15.63 45.22 4.04
N LYS A 458 -15.95 44.10 3.39
CA LYS A 458 -15.80 43.94 1.95
C LYS A 458 -16.81 44.77 1.16
N GLU A 459 -18.04 44.86 1.62
CA GLU A 459 -19.06 45.75 1.07
C GLU A 459 -18.64 47.21 1.20
N LYS A 460 -18.13 47.62 2.38
CA LYS A 460 -17.59 48.96 2.60
C LYS A 460 -16.43 49.30 1.66
N PHE A 461 -15.51 48.35 1.44
CA PHE A 461 -14.44 48.51 0.46
C PHE A 461 -14.98 48.71 -0.97
N LEU A 462 -15.95 47.89 -1.38
CA LEU A 462 -16.55 47.99 -2.71
C LEU A 462 -17.36 49.29 -2.89
N LEU A 463 -18.04 49.77 -1.85
CA LEU A 463 -18.67 51.09 -1.85
C LEU A 463 -17.62 52.19 -2.04
N GLY A 464 -16.46 52.08 -1.38
CA GLY A 464 -15.32 52.98 -1.56
C GLY A 464 -14.74 53.00 -2.98
N LEU A 465 -14.77 51.87 -3.70
CA LEU A 465 -14.43 51.81 -5.13
C LEU A 465 -15.51 52.44 -6.04
N GLY A 466 -16.67 52.80 -5.50
CA GLY A 466 -17.80 53.38 -6.23
C GLY A 466 -18.72 52.34 -6.87
N PHE A 467 -18.90 51.18 -6.26
CA PHE A 467 -20.02 50.29 -6.58
C PHE A 467 -21.28 50.76 -5.87
N SER A 468 -22.45 50.65 -6.51
CA SER A 468 -23.72 50.99 -5.88
C SER A 468 -24.19 49.90 -4.93
N GLU A 469 -24.69 50.29 -3.77
CA GLU A 469 -25.23 49.39 -2.75
C GLU A 469 -26.34 48.51 -3.31
N ASN A 470 -26.38 47.24 -2.92
CA ASN A 470 -27.40 46.25 -3.32
C ASN A 470 -27.59 46.04 -4.83
N SER A 471 -26.67 46.52 -5.68
CA SER A 471 -26.73 46.35 -7.12
C SER A 471 -26.35 44.93 -7.58
N LYS A 472 -26.79 44.53 -8.78
CA LYS A 472 -26.31 43.29 -9.44
C LYS A 472 -24.79 43.32 -9.67
N GLU A 473 -24.22 44.50 -9.86
CA GLU A 473 -22.78 44.71 -10.02
C GLU A 473 -22.02 44.46 -8.72
N MET A 474 -22.54 44.91 -7.57
CA MET A 474 -21.98 44.61 -6.24
C MET A 474 -21.93 43.10 -5.98
N LYS A 475 -23.00 42.37 -6.29
CA LYS A 475 -23.04 40.90 -6.16
C LYS A 475 -22.01 40.21 -7.05
N ARG A 476 -21.81 40.71 -8.29
CA ARG A 476 -20.78 40.21 -9.22
C ARG A 476 -19.36 40.56 -8.75
N ALA A 477 -19.17 41.71 -8.11
CA ALA A 477 -17.88 42.11 -7.55
C ALA A 477 -17.51 41.23 -6.34
N LEU A 478 -18.45 41.01 -5.43
CA LEU A 478 -18.27 40.18 -4.23
C LEU A 478 -17.79 38.76 -4.55
N SER A 479 -18.19 38.19 -5.69
CA SER A 479 -17.72 36.86 -6.13
C SER A 479 -16.34 36.87 -6.81
N LYS A 480 -15.90 38.01 -7.36
CA LYS A 480 -14.62 38.15 -8.07
C LYS A 480 -13.44 38.49 -7.15
N PHE A 481 -13.67 39.33 -6.14
CA PHE A 481 -12.63 39.70 -5.16
C PHE A 481 -12.45 38.59 -4.12
N ARG A 482 -11.21 38.19 -3.85
CA ARG A 482 -10.87 37.19 -2.82
C ARG A 482 -10.08 37.84 -1.68
N GLY A 483 -10.45 37.52 -0.45
CA GLY A 483 -9.86 38.09 0.77
C GLY A 483 -10.85 38.92 1.57
N LYS A 484 -10.38 39.41 2.72
CA LYS A 484 -11.12 40.31 3.62
C LYS A 484 -11.04 41.77 3.14
N GLY A 485 -11.94 42.62 3.63
CA GLY A 485 -11.99 44.03 3.21
C GLY A 485 -10.73 44.84 3.55
N ASP A 486 -10.13 44.59 4.72
CA ASP A 486 -8.87 45.20 5.15
C ASP A 486 -7.67 44.77 4.27
N GLU A 487 -7.54 43.47 3.97
CA GLU A 487 -6.51 42.96 3.06
C GLU A 487 -6.66 43.52 1.64
N LEU A 488 -7.89 43.66 1.15
CA LEU A 488 -8.17 44.27 -0.15
C LEU A 488 -7.82 45.77 -0.14
N GLN A 489 -8.08 46.46 0.97
CA GLN A 489 -7.70 47.86 1.15
C GLN A 489 -6.17 48.02 1.19
N GLU A 490 -5.44 47.13 1.87
CA GLU A 490 -3.98 47.16 1.88
C GLU A 490 -3.41 47.00 0.44
N ARG A 491 -3.92 46.02 -0.32
CA ARG A 491 -3.49 45.80 -1.70
C ARG A 491 -3.88 46.96 -2.63
N TYR A 492 -5.00 47.63 -2.35
CA TYR A 492 -5.38 48.86 -3.04
C TYR A 492 -4.39 49.99 -2.74
N ASN A 493 -4.02 50.16 -1.47
CA ASN A 493 -3.10 51.19 -1.03
C ASN A 493 -1.72 51.03 -1.67
N CYS A 494 -1.24 49.80 -1.94
CA CYS A 494 0.01 49.57 -2.68
C CYS A 494 0.09 50.37 -3.99
N PHE A 495 -1.02 50.52 -4.73
CA PHE A 495 -1.04 51.28 -5.98
C PHE A 495 -1.02 52.79 -5.75
N VAL A 496 -1.73 53.24 -4.72
CA VAL A 496 -1.81 54.67 -4.35
C VAL A 496 -0.47 55.13 -3.78
N ASP A 497 0.12 54.35 -2.89
CA ASP A 497 1.42 54.60 -2.26
C ASP A 497 2.55 54.56 -3.29
N ALA A 498 2.42 53.77 -4.35
CA ALA A 498 3.33 53.76 -5.49
C ALA A 498 3.21 55.02 -6.40
N GLY A 499 2.18 55.84 -6.20
CA GLY A 499 2.01 57.14 -6.87
C GLY A 499 0.88 57.23 -7.91
N LEU A 500 0.00 56.22 -8.02
CA LEU A 500 -1.16 56.30 -8.93
C LEU A 500 -2.32 57.10 -8.33
N ASP A 501 -3.04 57.83 -9.18
CA ASP A 501 -4.24 58.56 -8.77
C ASP A 501 -5.35 57.60 -8.29
N PRO A 502 -5.95 57.81 -7.10
CA PRO A 502 -6.98 56.93 -6.56
C PRO A 502 -8.20 56.70 -7.48
N LYS A 503 -8.59 57.69 -8.30
CA LYS A 503 -9.72 57.54 -9.22
C LYS A 503 -9.36 56.59 -10.35
N ASP A 504 -8.12 56.62 -10.81
CA ASP A 504 -7.63 55.75 -11.87
C ASP A 504 -7.36 54.33 -11.37
N VAL A 505 -6.85 54.18 -10.14
CA VAL A 505 -6.75 52.88 -9.46
C VAL A 505 -8.14 52.23 -9.31
N SER A 506 -9.16 53.01 -8.94
CA SER A 506 -10.53 52.52 -8.83
C SER A 506 -11.10 52.03 -10.16
N LYS A 507 -10.88 52.77 -11.26
CA LYS A 507 -11.27 52.33 -12.62
C LYS A 507 -10.51 51.08 -13.04
N MET A 508 -9.20 51.04 -12.81
CA MET A 508 -8.32 49.92 -13.12
C MET A 508 -8.81 48.63 -12.44
N ILE A 509 -9.12 48.69 -11.14
CA ILE A 509 -9.57 47.53 -10.36
C ILE A 509 -10.97 47.07 -10.78
N LYS A 510 -11.86 47.99 -11.17
CA LYS A 510 -13.17 47.63 -11.76
C LYS A 510 -13.01 46.86 -13.07
N LEU A 511 -12.06 47.25 -13.92
CA LEU A 511 -11.76 46.56 -15.18
C LEU A 511 -11.08 45.21 -14.95
N ALA A 512 -10.18 45.13 -13.97
CA ALA A 512 -9.34 43.97 -13.70
C ALA A 512 -9.35 43.58 -12.20
N PRO A 513 -10.47 43.04 -11.68
CA PRO A 513 -10.63 42.77 -10.25
C PRO A 513 -9.72 41.65 -9.73
N HIS A 514 -9.23 40.78 -10.61
CA HIS A 514 -8.32 39.69 -10.25
C HIS A 514 -6.93 40.19 -9.80
N ILE A 515 -6.58 41.45 -10.05
CA ILE A 515 -5.32 42.06 -9.62
C ILE A 515 -5.21 41.99 -8.09
N LEU A 516 -6.27 42.37 -7.37
CA LEU A 516 -6.29 42.34 -5.90
C LEU A 516 -6.36 40.92 -5.32
N ASN A 517 -6.40 39.87 -6.14
CA ASN A 517 -6.32 38.48 -5.65
C ASN A 517 -4.86 38.01 -5.48
N GLN A 518 -3.87 38.84 -5.82
CA GLN A 518 -2.44 38.58 -5.60
C GLN A 518 -2.00 39.11 -4.22
N SER A 519 -0.88 38.60 -3.67
CA SER A 519 -0.32 39.13 -2.42
C SER A 519 0.35 40.49 -2.64
N LYS A 520 0.46 41.27 -1.57
CA LYS A 520 1.13 42.57 -1.55
C LYS A 520 2.53 42.52 -2.17
N ASP A 521 3.36 41.58 -1.71
CA ASP A 521 4.74 41.43 -2.20
C ASP A 521 4.79 41.19 -3.72
N VAL A 522 3.84 40.42 -4.26
CA VAL A 522 3.75 40.15 -5.70
C VAL A 522 3.32 41.39 -6.48
N LEU A 523 2.43 42.21 -5.92
CA LEU A 523 2.01 43.46 -6.55
C LEU A 523 3.18 44.44 -6.62
N GLU A 524 3.87 44.66 -5.50
CA GLU A 524 5.03 45.55 -5.41
C GLU A 524 6.17 45.09 -6.34
N MET A 525 6.52 43.80 -6.32
CA MET A 525 7.53 43.23 -7.21
C MET A 525 7.21 43.46 -8.69
N LYS A 526 5.93 43.34 -9.09
CA LYS A 526 5.54 43.56 -10.50
C LYS A 526 5.55 45.04 -10.89
N MET A 527 5.16 45.93 -9.98
CA MET A 527 5.23 47.38 -10.21
C MET A 527 6.68 47.85 -10.31
N ASP A 528 7.54 47.39 -9.41
CA ASP A 528 8.98 47.63 -9.45
C ASP A 528 9.60 47.13 -10.77
N PHE A 529 9.26 45.92 -11.19
CA PHE A 529 9.74 45.38 -12.46
C PHE A 529 9.25 46.18 -13.68
N LEU A 530 8.02 46.72 -13.65
CA LEU A 530 7.51 47.58 -14.73
C LEU A 530 8.32 48.88 -14.85
N VAL A 531 8.57 49.54 -13.71
CA VAL A 531 9.23 50.85 -13.66
C VAL A 531 10.74 50.72 -13.80
N ASN A 532 11.38 49.98 -12.89
CA ASN A 532 12.83 49.85 -12.83
C ASN A 532 13.37 48.78 -13.80
N GLY A 533 12.61 47.71 -14.03
CA GLY A 533 13.04 46.62 -14.91
C GLY A 533 12.84 46.91 -16.40
N LEU A 534 11.69 47.48 -16.78
CA LEU A 534 11.34 47.74 -18.18
C LEU A 534 11.40 49.21 -18.58
N GLY A 535 11.55 50.14 -17.63
CA GLY A 535 11.65 51.58 -17.89
C GLY A 535 10.34 52.24 -18.30
N TYR A 536 9.18 51.62 -18.02
CA TYR A 536 7.87 52.22 -18.32
C TYR A 536 7.37 53.06 -17.15
N PRO A 537 6.69 54.20 -17.40
CA PRO A 537 6.06 54.97 -16.33
C PRO A 537 4.93 54.15 -15.70
N LEU A 538 4.73 54.33 -14.39
CA LEU A 538 3.72 53.60 -13.62
C LEU A 538 2.30 53.78 -14.19
N ASP A 539 1.99 54.96 -14.75
CA ASP A 539 0.73 55.28 -15.44
C ASP A 539 0.38 54.31 -16.58
N SER A 540 1.39 53.65 -17.16
CA SER A 540 1.18 52.61 -18.18
C SER A 540 0.30 51.47 -17.64
N LEU A 541 0.33 51.23 -16.32
CA LEU A 541 -0.47 50.20 -15.67
C LEU A 541 -1.96 50.51 -15.69
N VAL A 542 -2.35 51.79 -15.59
CA VAL A 542 -3.75 52.22 -15.69
C VAL A 542 -4.30 51.94 -17.09
N THR A 543 -3.49 52.21 -18.12
CA THR A 543 -3.88 51.94 -19.52
C THR A 543 -3.90 50.45 -19.86
N PHE A 544 -3.08 49.65 -19.20
CA PHE A 544 -2.99 48.20 -19.43
C PHE A 544 -2.95 47.39 -18.11
N PRO A 545 -4.08 47.31 -17.38
CA PRO A 545 -4.14 46.62 -16.08
C PRO A 545 -3.81 45.14 -16.17
N SER A 546 -4.08 44.52 -17.33
CA SER A 546 -3.80 43.12 -17.59
C SER A 546 -2.32 42.76 -17.50
N PHE A 547 -1.40 43.74 -17.47
CA PHE A 547 0.01 43.51 -17.14
C PHE A 547 0.17 42.65 -15.88
N MET A 548 -0.61 42.94 -14.83
CA MET A 548 -0.56 42.24 -13.55
C MET A 548 -0.96 40.76 -13.64
N SER A 549 -1.63 40.35 -14.72
CA SER A 549 -2.00 38.95 -14.96
C SER A 549 -0.85 38.08 -15.45
N PHE A 550 0.21 38.66 -16.02
CA PHE A 550 1.31 37.88 -16.59
C PHE A 550 2.33 37.48 -15.53
N THR A 551 2.98 36.33 -15.76
CA THR A 551 4.16 35.93 -14.98
C THR A 551 5.36 36.76 -15.39
N LEU A 552 6.26 37.07 -14.44
CA LEU A 552 7.45 37.86 -14.73
C LEU A 552 8.37 37.15 -15.74
N GLU A 553 8.42 35.83 -15.70
CA GLU A 553 9.14 35.01 -16.69
C GLU A 553 8.68 35.31 -18.12
N ARG A 554 7.36 35.26 -18.33
CA ARG A 554 6.76 35.56 -19.63
C ARG A 554 7.06 36.98 -20.07
N VAL A 555 7.02 37.95 -19.15
CA VAL A 555 7.34 39.35 -19.44
C VAL A 555 8.81 39.46 -19.87
N LYS A 556 9.74 38.96 -19.05
CA LYS A 556 11.20 38.97 -19.32
C LYS A 556 11.52 38.34 -20.68
N ALA A 557 11.06 37.12 -20.94
CA ALA A 557 11.38 36.41 -22.18
C ALA A 557 10.92 37.21 -23.42
N ARG A 558 9.70 37.75 -23.38
CA ARG A 558 9.13 38.51 -24.51
C ARG A 558 9.82 39.85 -24.74
N PHE A 559 10.19 40.54 -23.67
CA PHE A 559 10.94 41.80 -23.79
C PHE A 559 12.37 41.56 -24.29
N LEU A 560 13.08 40.52 -23.82
CA LEU A 560 14.38 40.13 -24.38
C LEU A 560 14.31 39.87 -25.88
N MET A 561 13.28 39.14 -26.32
CA MET A 561 13.06 38.87 -27.74
C MET A 561 12.77 40.15 -28.53
N TYR A 562 11.93 41.04 -27.99
CA TYR A 562 11.61 42.31 -28.61
C TYR A 562 12.84 43.23 -28.71
N ASP A 563 13.63 43.33 -27.65
CA ASP A 563 14.85 44.15 -27.61
C ASP A 563 15.90 43.64 -28.59
N TRP A 564 16.03 42.32 -28.73
CA TRP A 564 16.89 41.73 -29.75
C TRP A 564 16.41 42.08 -31.17
N LEU A 565 15.12 41.88 -31.47
CA LEU A 565 14.55 42.25 -32.78
C LEU A 565 14.65 43.76 -33.07
N LYS A 566 14.59 44.59 -32.03
CA LYS A 566 14.75 46.04 -32.12
C LYS A 566 16.17 46.40 -32.54
N LYS A 567 17.19 45.71 -32.00
CA LYS A 567 18.60 45.85 -32.40
C LYS A 567 18.82 45.41 -33.85
N GLU A 568 18.16 44.34 -34.28
CA GLU A 568 18.21 43.85 -35.67
C GLU A 568 17.37 44.68 -36.67
N GLY A 569 16.69 45.74 -36.21
CA GLY A 569 15.87 46.61 -37.06
C GLY A 569 14.61 45.94 -37.64
N LYS A 570 14.16 44.80 -37.08
CA LYS A 570 13.02 44.00 -37.61
C LYS A 570 11.67 44.37 -37.00
N VAL A 571 11.65 45.20 -35.96
CA VAL A 571 10.44 45.69 -35.30
C VAL A 571 10.49 47.20 -35.10
N LYS A 572 9.31 47.83 -35.06
CA LYS A 572 9.19 49.27 -34.78
C LYS A 572 9.70 49.57 -33.37
N PRO A 573 10.48 50.65 -33.16
CA PRO A 573 10.84 51.08 -31.83
C PRO A 573 9.60 51.55 -31.04
N ASN A 574 9.68 51.45 -29.72
CA ASN A 574 8.69 51.96 -28.76
C ASN A 574 7.26 51.38 -28.93
N MET A 575 7.14 50.07 -29.17
CA MET A 575 5.84 49.38 -29.10
C MET A 575 5.25 49.42 -27.69
N ALA A 576 3.92 49.50 -27.62
CA ALA A 576 3.18 49.44 -26.36
C ALA A 576 3.33 48.05 -25.70
N PRO A 577 3.48 47.97 -24.36
CA PRO A 577 3.61 46.70 -23.64
C PRO A 577 2.47 45.72 -23.91
N SER A 578 1.25 46.24 -24.07
CA SER A 578 0.06 45.45 -24.40
C SER A 578 0.21 44.67 -25.70
N THR A 579 0.88 45.23 -26.71
CA THR A 579 1.11 44.58 -28.02
C THR A 579 2.08 43.41 -27.91
N ILE A 580 3.07 43.54 -27.02
CA ILE A 580 4.09 42.51 -26.79
C ILE A 580 3.53 41.39 -25.91
N LEU A 581 2.82 41.74 -24.82
CA LEU A 581 2.44 40.80 -23.76
C LEU A 581 1.07 40.14 -23.96
N ALA A 582 0.07 40.87 -24.45
CA ALA A 582 -1.32 40.40 -24.53
C ALA A 582 -1.55 39.37 -25.66
N THR A 583 -0.57 39.16 -26.54
CA THR A 583 -0.70 38.22 -27.65
C THR A 583 -0.59 36.76 -27.19
N ALA A 584 -1.45 35.89 -27.73
CA ALA A 584 -1.34 34.44 -27.56
C ALA A 584 0.02 33.94 -28.05
N GLU A 585 0.53 32.85 -27.46
CA GLU A 585 1.91 32.39 -27.73
C GLU A 585 2.18 32.06 -29.20
N LYS A 586 1.27 31.36 -29.87
CA LYS A 586 1.35 31.09 -31.32
C LYS A 586 1.45 32.37 -32.16
N VAL A 587 0.68 33.40 -31.77
CA VAL A 587 0.69 34.69 -32.47
C VAL A 587 1.98 35.44 -32.22
N PHE A 588 2.51 35.37 -30.99
CA PHE A 588 3.80 35.96 -30.64
C PHE A 588 4.95 35.34 -31.43
N LEU A 589 4.98 34.01 -31.54
CA LEU A 589 5.99 33.30 -32.34
C LEU A 589 5.98 33.76 -33.79
N LYS A 590 4.80 33.77 -34.43
CA LYS A 590 4.66 34.20 -35.82
C LYS A 590 5.01 35.68 -36.04
N ARG A 591 4.60 36.57 -35.12
CA ARG A 591 4.79 38.02 -35.28
C ARG A 591 6.17 38.52 -34.91
N PHE A 592 6.84 37.90 -33.95
CA PHE A 592 8.12 38.38 -33.42
C PHE A 592 9.24 37.38 -33.73
N VAL A 593 9.05 36.10 -33.41
CA VAL A 593 10.10 35.09 -33.52
C VAL A 593 10.41 34.72 -34.97
N GLU A 594 9.41 34.47 -35.79
CA GLU A 594 9.58 34.05 -37.19
C GLU A 594 9.97 35.20 -38.15
N ARG A 595 10.08 36.45 -37.66
CA ARG A 595 10.54 37.59 -38.48
C ARG A 595 12.03 37.56 -38.81
N HIS A 596 12.78 36.71 -38.12
CA HIS A 596 14.21 36.53 -38.35
C HIS A 596 14.51 35.03 -38.49
N SER A 597 15.39 34.67 -39.42
CA SER A 597 15.80 33.28 -39.65
C SER A 597 16.38 32.62 -38.39
N GLU A 598 17.12 33.38 -37.58
CA GLU A 598 17.66 32.93 -36.29
C GLU A 598 16.71 33.08 -35.09
N GLY A 599 15.56 33.71 -35.27
CA GLY A 599 14.65 34.05 -34.18
C GLY A 599 14.24 32.85 -33.31
N PRO A 600 13.87 31.67 -33.87
CA PRO A 600 13.54 30.49 -33.08
C PRO A 600 14.67 30.01 -32.17
N LYS A 601 15.93 30.07 -32.63
CA LYS A 601 17.10 29.68 -31.83
C LYS A 601 17.35 30.66 -30.68
N VAL A 602 17.21 31.96 -30.96
CA VAL A 602 17.36 33.02 -29.96
C VAL A 602 16.24 32.97 -28.92
N TRP A 603 15.01 32.70 -29.34
CA TRP A 603 13.86 32.55 -28.45
C TRP A 603 14.03 31.41 -27.44
N GLU A 604 14.51 30.24 -27.90
CA GLU A 604 14.82 29.11 -27.02
C GLU A 604 15.94 29.44 -26.02
N LYS A 605 16.95 30.20 -26.45
CA LYS A 605 18.00 30.69 -25.54
C LYS A 605 17.41 31.57 -24.45
N PHE A 606 16.56 32.55 -24.79
CA PHE A 606 15.96 33.43 -23.80
C PHE A 606 15.00 32.73 -22.85
N LYS A 607 14.22 31.73 -23.31
CA LYS A 607 13.40 30.92 -22.41
C LYS A 607 14.25 30.21 -21.34
N ARG A 608 15.33 29.56 -21.76
CA ARG A 608 16.25 28.87 -20.83
C ARG A 608 16.89 29.81 -19.82
N THR A 609 17.27 31.03 -20.25
CA THR A 609 17.85 32.04 -19.36
C THR A 609 16.86 32.50 -18.29
N VAL A 610 15.57 32.56 -18.61
CA VAL A 610 14.53 33.03 -17.70
C VAL A 610 14.08 31.95 -16.71
N ASP A 611 14.11 30.67 -17.10
CA ASP A 611 13.75 29.53 -16.22
C ASP A 611 14.76 29.29 -15.07
N HIS A 612 15.95 29.90 -15.12
CA HIS A 612 17.04 29.72 -14.14
C HIS A 612 17.21 30.93 -13.18
N CYS A 613 16.26 31.85 -13.14
CA CYS A 613 16.41 33.17 -12.52
C CYS A 613 15.36 33.50 -11.45
#